data_AF-A0A920L2H5-F1
#
_entry.id   AF-A0A920L2H5-F1
#
_cell.length_a   1.000
_cell.length_b   1.000
_cell.length_c   1.000
_cell.angle_alpha   90.00
_cell.angle_beta   90.00
_cell.angle_gamma   90.00
#
_symmetry.space_group_name_H-M   'P 1'
#
loop_
_entity.id
_entity.type
_entity.pdbx_description
1 polymer ?
#
loop_
_entity_poly.entity_id
_entity_poly.type
_entity_poly.pdbx_seq_one_letter_code
_entity_poly.pdbx_strand_id
1 'polypeptide(L)'
;MVGYICRLIFLFSQEEIHSWSELKFYEIAAKVLYPYVEEEIEEIVFEKLVKEAYSSFDTEDVVALQPIEENRWVLELFHGPTLAFKDIAMQLLGALLNHFARERGEKIVVLGATSGDTGAAAISACSRYENVEVYILYPNGKVTEFQRKQMTTTQSKNVYPLAIESDFDGCQDIVKKMFLDKDFLNDKVRFIAANSINWARCMTQSVYFFWSYLKLRKLNNELIFLFPR
;
A
#
# COMPACT_ATOMS: atom_id res chain seq x y z
N MET A 1 -2.13 0.90 19.31
CA MET A 1 -2.39 0.89 17.85
C MET A 1 -3.80 1.46 17.64
N VAL A 2 -3.90 2.78 17.57
CA VAL A 2 -5.19 3.46 17.38
C VAL A 2 -5.40 3.54 15.87
N GLY A 3 -6.45 2.90 15.35
CA GLY A 3 -6.86 3.11 13.97
C GLY A 3 -7.36 4.53 13.82
N TYR A 4 -6.71 5.32 12.98
CA TYR A 4 -7.22 6.62 12.58
C TYR A 4 -8.23 6.38 11.46
N ILE A 5 -9.48 6.77 11.66
CA ILE A 5 -10.47 6.90 10.59
C ILE A 5 -10.46 8.37 10.19
N CYS A 6 -10.36 8.66 8.89
CA CYS A 6 -10.50 10.05 8.45
C CYS A 6 -11.91 10.53 8.81
N ARG A 7 -11.99 11.70 9.47
CA ARG A 7 -13.29 12.32 9.79
C ARG A 7 -14.05 12.79 8.56
N LEU A 8 -13.38 12.87 7.41
CA LEU A 8 -13.91 13.35 6.14
C LEU A 8 -13.85 12.24 5.10
N ILE A 9 -14.99 11.96 4.48
CA ILE A 9 -15.08 11.19 3.24
C ILE A 9 -15.33 12.22 2.15
N PHE A 10 -14.39 12.35 1.21
CA PHE A 10 -14.58 13.25 0.09
C PHE A 10 -15.55 12.65 -0.92
N LEU A 11 -16.50 13.47 -1.35
CA LEU A 11 -17.51 13.10 -2.34
C LEU A 11 -17.16 13.80 -3.66
N PHE A 12 -17.10 13.01 -4.72
CA PHE A 12 -16.92 13.51 -6.08
C PHE A 12 -18.24 13.44 -6.83
N SER A 13 -18.52 14.44 -7.67
CA SER A 13 -19.72 14.40 -8.51
C SER A 13 -19.58 13.34 -9.61
N GLN A 14 -20.70 12.87 -10.17
CA GLN A 14 -20.64 11.95 -11.31
C GLN A 14 -19.94 12.59 -12.52
N GLU A 15 -20.21 13.88 -12.79
CA GLU A 15 -19.56 14.62 -13.88
C GLU A 15 -18.03 14.66 -13.70
N GLU A 16 -17.59 14.92 -12.46
CA GLU A 16 -16.17 14.92 -12.11
C GLU A 16 -15.54 13.55 -12.31
N ILE A 17 -16.15 12.48 -11.76
CA ILE A 17 -15.66 11.11 -11.97
C ILE A 17 -15.60 10.78 -13.47
N HIS A 18 -16.65 11.11 -14.23
CA HIS A 18 -16.72 10.81 -15.66
C HIS A 18 -15.68 11.59 -16.48
N SER A 19 -15.28 12.78 -16.03
CA SER A 19 -14.20 13.56 -16.66
C SER A 19 -12.85 12.84 -16.62
N TRP A 20 -12.69 11.85 -15.73
CA TRP A 20 -11.47 11.05 -15.60
C TRP A 20 -11.40 9.82 -16.51
N SER A 21 -12.35 9.65 -17.43
CA SER A 21 -12.49 8.41 -18.22
C SER A 21 -11.31 8.07 -19.15
N GLU A 22 -10.56 9.09 -19.58
CA GLU A 22 -9.37 8.92 -20.43
C GLU A 22 -8.06 8.98 -19.63
N LEU A 23 -8.13 9.15 -18.31
CA LEU A 23 -6.96 9.20 -17.43
C LEU A 23 -6.39 7.80 -17.18
N LYS A 24 -5.08 7.75 -16.97
CA LYS A 24 -4.37 6.57 -16.50
C LYS A 24 -4.63 6.33 -15.02
N PHE A 25 -4.39 5.12 -14.55
CA PHE A 25 -4.61 4.75 -13.15
C PHE A 25 -3.91 5.68 -12.16
N TYR A 26 -2.64 6.04 -12.40
CA TYR A 26 -1.91 6.91 -11.47
C TYR A 26 -2.51 8.33 -11.40
N GLU A 27 -3.13 8.81 -12.48
CA GLU A 27 -3.76 10.13 -12.55
C GLU A 27 -5.09 10.10 -11.79
N ILE A 28 -5.87 9.04 -11.96
CA ILE A 28 -7.08 8.79 -11.15
C ILE A 28 -6.71 8.66 -9.67
N ALA A 29 -5.63 7.93 -9.35
CA ALA A 29 -5.13 7.79 -7.99
C ALA A 29 -4.76 9.16 -7.40
N ALA A 30 -4.07 10.02 -8.16
CA ALA A 30 -3.74 11.35 -7.70
C ALA A 30 -5.00 12.17 -7.41
N LYS A 31 -5.99 12.20 -8.31
CA LYS A 31 -7.25 12.93 -8.09
C LYS A 31 -8.06 12.42 -6.90
N VAL A 32 -8.20 11.11 -6.75
CA VAL A 32 -8.96 10.49 -5.67
C VAL A 32 -8.29 10.69 -4.31
N LEU A 33 -6.96 10.69 -4.26
CA LEU A 33 -6.20 10.70 -3.00
C LEU A 33 -5.70 12.08 -2.57
N TYR A 34 -5.54 13.02 -3.50
CA TYR A 34 -5.00 14.36 -3.21
C TYR A 34 -5.76 15.13 -2.12
N PRO A 35 -7.12 15.12 -2.07
CA PRO A 35 -7.85 15.81 -1.01
C PRO A 35 -7.49 15.36 0.42
N TYR A 36 -6.93 14.16 0.58
CA TYR A 36 -6.50 13.64 1.89
C TYR A 36 -5.10 14.11 2.32
N VAL A 37 -4.35 14.76 1.42
CA VAL A 37 -2.96 15.19 1.63
C VAL A 37 -2.69 16.63 1.18
N GLU A 38 -3.69 17.36 0.70
CA GLU A 38 -3.55 18.70 0.11
C GLU A 38 -2.97 19.76 1.07
N GLU A 39 -3.15 19.59 2.38
CA GLU A 39 -2.57 20.47 3.40
C GLU A 39 -1.08 20.18 3.68
N GLU A 40 -0.57 19.03 3.24
CA GLU A 40 0.76 18.52 3.59
C GLU A 40 1.69 18.38 2.37
N ILE A 41 1.14 18.21 1.16
CA ILE A 41 1.91 17.97 -0.07
C ILE A 41 1.30 18.79 -1.21
N GLU A 42 2.12 19.54 -1.95
CA GLU A 42 1.68 20.22 -3.17
C GLU A 42 1.21 19.21 -4.24
N GLU A 43 0.14 19.53 -4.99
CA GLU A 43 -0.46 18.64 -6.00
C GLU A 43 0.56 18.08 -6.98
N ILE A 44 1.42 18.94 -7.54
CA ILE A 44 2.44 18.53 -8.52
C ILE A 44 3.47 17.55 -7.93
N VAL A 45 3.79 17.69 -6.65
CA VAL A 45 4.69 16.79 -5.93
C VAL A 45 3.99 15.46 -5.66
N PHE A 46 2.72 15.51 -5.23
CA PHE A 46 1.93 14.31 -4.99
C PHE A 46 1.72 13.49 -6.26
N GLU A 47 1.33 14.11 -7.37
CA GLU A 47 1.19 13.44 -8.68
C GLU A 47 2.47 12.72 -9.09
N LYS A 48 3.63 13.37 -8.90
CA LYS A 48 4.94 12.77 -9.18
C LYS A 48 5.20 11.56 -8.28
N LEU A 49 4.94 11.66 -6.98
CA LEU A 49 5.12 10.55 -6.04
C LEU A 49 4.24 9.34 -6.41
N VAL A 50 2.97 9.59 -6.78
CA VAL A 50 2.02 8.54 -7.19
C VAL A 50 2.50 7.85 -8.47
N LYS A 51 2.92 8.63 -9.46
CA LYS A 51 3.47 8.10 -10.72
C LYS A 51 4.74 7.27 -10.50
N GLU A 52 5.67 7.76 -9.67
CA GLU A 52 6.91 7.05 -9.33
C GLU A 52 6.63 5.75 -8.59
N ALA A 53 5.72 5.76 -7.60
CA ALA A 53 5.35 4.57 -6.85
C ALA A 53 4.81 3.45 -7.76
N TYR A 54 3.95 3.81 -8.71
CA TYR A 54 3.31 2.87 -9.63
C TYR A 54 4.16 2.47 -10.82
N SER A 55 5.34 3.07 -11.03
CA SER A 55 6.29 2.63 -12.07
C SER A 55 6.86 1.22 -11.84
N SER A 56 6.64 0.65 -10.65
CA SER A 56 7.07 -0.70 -10.27
C SER A 56 6.10 -1.82 -10.69
N PHE A 57 5.01 -1.49 -11.38
CA PHE A 57 4.02 -2.45 -11.87
C PHE A 57 4.28 -2.80 -13.34
N ASP A 58 4.01 -4.06 -13.69
CA ASP A 58 4.25 -4.59 -15.05
C ASP A 58 3.18 -4.14 -16.06
N THR A 59 2.10 -3.51 -15.59
CA THR A 59 1.02 -2.97 -16.43
C THR A 59 0.94 -1.45 -16.30
N GLU A 60 0.75 -0.74 -17.42
CA GLU A 60 0.67 0.72 -17.46
C GLU A 60 -0.40 1.31 -16.52
N ASP A 61 -1.54 0.62 -16.41
CA ASP A 61 -2.67 1.02 -15.56
C ASP A 61 -2.62 0.38 -14.15
N VAL A 62 -1.50 -0.22 -13.71
CA VAL A 62 -1.32 -0.86 -12.37
C VAL A 62 -2.19 -2.09 -12.12
N VAL A 63 -3.41 -2.10 -12.64
CA VAL A 63 -4.44 -3.13 -12.57
C VAL A 63 -4.95 -3.39 -13.99
N ALA A 64 -5.58 -4.55 -14.19
CA ALA A 64 -6.18 -4.91 -15.47
C ALA A 64 -7.57 -5.52 -15.28
N LEU A 65 -8.43 -5.39 -16.29
CA LEU A 65 -9.73 -6.07 -16.35
C LEU A 65 -9.69 -7.16 -17.41
N GLN A 66 -9.78 -8.40 -16.96
CA GLN A 66 -9.82 -9.56 -17.85
C GLN A 66 -11.27 -10.05 -17.98
N PRO A 67 -11.89 -9.98 -19.18
CA PRO A 67 -13.21 -10.58 -19.38
C PRO A 67 -13.12 -12.10 -19.22
N ILE A 68 -14.07 -12.67 -18.49
CA ILE A 68 -14.17 -14.13 -18.30
C ILE A 68 -15.45 -14.69 -18.93
N GLU A 69 -16.54 -13.92 -18.92
CA GLU A 69 -17.83 -14.25 -19.54
C GLU A 69 -18.56 -12.96 -19.92
N GLU A 70 -19.71 -13.08 -20.57
CA GLU A 70 -20.60 -11.93 -20.80
C GLU A 70 -20.97 -11.26 -19.46
N ASN A 71 -20.76 -9.95 -19.40
CA ASN A 71 -20.98 -9.15 -18.19
C ASN A 71 -20.19 -9.60 -16.95
N ARG A 72 -19.07 -10.32 -17.11
CA ARG A 72 -18.19 -10.74 -16.00
C ARG A 72 -16.72 -10.51 -16.33
N TRP A 73 -16.03 -9.88 -15.38
CA TRP A 73 -14.60 -9.58 -15.44
C TRP A 73 -13.91 -9.99 -14.16
N VAL A 74 -12.64 -10.34 -14.28
CA VAL A 74 -11.70 -10.42 -13.17
C VAL A 74 -10.90 -9.12 -13.15
N LEU A 75 -10.90 -8.45 -12.01
CA LEU A 75 -10.00 -7.32 -11.75
C LEU A 75 -8.67 -7.87 -11.23
N GLU A 76 -7.65 -7.84 -12.08
CA GLU A 76 -6.31 -8.29 -11.77
C GLU A 76 -5.57 -7.20 -10.97
N LEU A 77 -5.26 -7.52 -9.71
CA LEU A 77 -4.59 -6.63 -8.77
C LEU A 77 -3.16 -7.09 -8.43
N PHE A 78 -2.59 -8.00 -9.24
CA PHE A 78 -1.35 -8.72 -8.93
C PHE A 78 -0.20 -8.39 -9.87
N HIS A 79 -0.28 -7.27 -10.60
CA HIS A 79 0.79 -6.82 -11.52
C HIS A 79 1.91 -6.03 -10.84
N GLY A 80 1.91 -6.02 -9.50
CA GLY A 80 2.92 -5.37 -8.69
C GLY A 80 4.12 -6.28 -8.40
N PRO A 81 5.18 -5.72 -7.79
CA PRO A 81 6.46 -6.41 -7.60
C PRO A 81 6.40 -7.65 -6.70
N THR A 82 5.32 -7.82 -5.93
CA THR A 82 5.13 -8.99 -5.06
C THR A 82 3.99 -9.91 -5.49
N LEU A 83 3.37 -9.62 -6.64
CA LEU A 83 2.27 -10.38 -7.21
C LEU A 83 1.03 -10.43 -6.32
N ALA A 84 0.80 -9.38 -5.54
CA ALA A 84 -0.34 -9.30 -4.62
C ALA A 84 -0.97 -7.89 -4.61
N PHE A 85 -2.28 -7.84 -4.41
CA PHE A 85 -3.05 -6.57 -4.34
C PHE A 85 -2.57 -5.58 -3.27
N LYS A 86 -1.76 -6.06 -2.32
CA LYS A 86 -1.18 -5.23 -1.26
C LYS A 86 -0.14 -4.25 -1.83
N ASP A 87 0.45 -4.54 -2.98
CA ASP A 87 1.39 -3.67 -3.66
C ASP A 87 0.79 -2.31 -3.98
N ILE A 88 -0.48 -2.26 -4.42
CA ILE A 88 -1.14 -1.02 -4.85
C ILE A 88 -1.11 0.01 -3.72
N ALA A 89 -1.42 -0.40 -2.50
CA ALA A 89 -1.32 0.47 -1.33
C ALA A 89 0.13 0.68 -0.87
N MET A 90 0.92 -0.39 -0.80
CA MET A 90 2.23 -0.35 -0.16
C MET A 90 3.24 0.48 -0.95
N GLN A 91 3.25 0.38 -2.27
CA GLN A 91 4.22 1.12 -3.10
C GLN A 91 4.05 2.63 -2.93
N LEU A 92 2.81 3.13 -2.90
CA LEU A 92 2.53 4.54 -2.62
C LEU A 92 2.87 4.92 -1.17
N LEU A 93 2.50 4.08 -0.19
CA LEU A 93 2.85 4.33 1.20
C LEU A 93 4.37 4.47 1.39
N GLY A 94 5.17 3.58 0.81
CA GLY A 94 6.64 3.68 0.88
C GLY A 94 7.17 5.00 0.33
N ALA A 95 6.63 5.46 -0.81
CA ALA A 95 7.01 6.75 -1.41
C ALA A 95 6.66 7.94 -0.50
N LEU A 96 5.45 7.94 0.09
CA LEU A 96 5.00 8.98 1.02
C LEU A 96 5.83 9.01 2.30
N LEU A 97 6.13 7.84 2.89
CA LEU A 97 6.99 7.76 4.06
C LEU A 97 8.38 8.34 3.78
N ASN A 98 8.97 7.99 2.63
CA ASN A 98 10.26 8.55 2.23
C ASN A 98 10.20 10.06 2.00
N HIS A 99 9.12 10.58 1.39
CA HIS A 99 8.92 12.01 1.19
C HIS A 99 8.95 12.76 2.53
N PHE A 100 8.10 12.36 3.49
CA PHE A 100 8.02 13.00 4.80
C PHE A 100 9.29 12.79 5.64
N ALA A 101 9.95 11.63 5.53
CA ALA A 101 11.22 11.39 6.22
C ALA A 101 12.29 12.38 5.74
N ARG A 102 12.38 12.62 4.43
CA ARG A 102 13.33 13.57 3.83
C ARG A 102 13.01 15.01 4.18
N GLU A 103 11.75 15.40 4.13
CA GLU A 103 11.29 16.75 4.47
C GLU A 103 11.64 17.11 5.92
N ARG A 104 11.45 16.16 6.85
CA ARG A 104 11.72 16.35 8.28
C ARG A 104 13.18 16.13 8.67
N GLY A 105 14.01 15.61 7.77
CA GLY A 105 15.40 15.24 8.05
C GLY A 105 15.52 14.09 9.05
N GLU A 106 14.53 13.19 9.09
CA GLU A 106 14.42 12.09 10.05
C GLU A 106 14.54 10.71 9.37
N LYS A 107 14.70 9.67 10.19
CA LYS A 107 14.50 8.28 9.77
C LYS A 107 13.12 7.79 10.22
N ILE A 108 12.46 7.07 9.33
CA ILE A 108 11.22 6.35 9.64
C ILE A 108 11.52 4.86 9.73
N VAL A 109 11.00 4.21 10.76
CA VAL A 109 11.09 2.76 10.94
C VAL A 109 9.70 2.15 10.77
N VAL A 110 9.55 1.34 9.73
CA VAL A 110 8.37 0.53 9.49
C VAL A 110 8.51 -0.80 10.24
N LEU A 111 7.63 -1.05 11.19
CA LEU A 111 7.59 -2.28 11.97
C LEU A 111 6.28 -3.03 11.70
N GLY A 112 6.37 -4.32 11.40
CA GLY A 112 5.21 -5.13 11.08
C GLY A 112 5.38 -6.60 11.41
N ALA A 113 4.25 -7.29 11.47
CA ALA A 113 4.18 -8.74 11.50
C ALA A 113 3.41 -9.24 10.28
N THR A 114 3.79 -10.39 9.72
CA THR A 114 3.11 -10.95 8.56
C THR A 114 2.95 -12.47 8.61
N SER A 115 1.93 -12.95 7.90
CA SER A 115 1.79 -14.35 7.49
C SER A 115 2.29 -14.61 6.06
N GLY A 116 2.83 -13.59 5.37
CA GLY A 116 3.37 -13.73 4.01
C GLY A 116 3.34 -12.41 3.23
N ASP A 117 2.33 -12.22 2.38
CA ASP A 117 2.31 -11.15 1.36
C ASP A 117 2.46 -9.73 1.91
N THR A 118 1.84 -9.42 3.06
CA THR A 118 1.88 -8.04 3.59
C THR A 118 3.32 -7.62 3.90
N GLY A 119 4.11 -8.55 4.42
CA GLY A 119 5.53 -8.31 4.69
C GLY A 119 6.32 -8.15 3.41
N ALA A 120 6.09 -9.01 2.41
CA ALA A 120 6.73 -8.90 1.10
C ALA A 120 6.43 -7.53 0.45
N ALA A 121 5.17 -7.10 0.41
CA ALA A 121 4.76 -5.83 -0.17
C ALA A 121 5.35 -4.62 0.58
N ALA A 122 5.36 -4.66 1.92
CA ALA A 122 5.96 -3.60 2.73
C ALA A 122 7.48 -3.51 2.52
N ILE A 123 8.16 -4.66 2.46
CA ILE A 123 9.60 -4.74 2.17
C ILE A 123 9.89 -4.18 0.78
N SER A 124 9.18 -4.65 -0.24
CA SER A 124 9.36 -4.19 -1.63
C SER A 124 9.15 -2.69 -1.76
N ALA A 125 8.15 -2.13 -1.07
CA ALA A 125 7.88 -0.70 -1.10
C ALA A 125 8.97 0.14 -0.42
N CYS A 126 9.59 -0.36 0.65
CA CYS A 126 10.56 0.41 1.44
C CYS A 126 12.02 0.17 1.03
N SER A 127 12.33 -0.94 0.36
CA SER A 127 13.70 -1.40 0.11
C SER A 127 14.56 -0.46 -0.75
N ARG A 128 13.96 0.53 -1.40
CA ARG A 128 14.63 1.53 -2.23
C ARG A 128 14.81 2.90 -1.57
N TYR A 129 14.38 3.07 -0.32
CA TYR A 129 14.36 4.37 0.36
C TYR A 129 15.30 4.37 1.58
N GLU A 130 16.44 5.07 1.48
CA GLU A 130 17.47 5.08 2.53
C GLU A 130 17.00 5.68 3.87
N ASN A 131 16.01 6.59 3.83
CA ASN A 131 15.42 7.20 5.03
C ASN A 131 14.34 6.34 5.69
N VAL A 132 14.01 5.17 5.11
CA VAL A 132 12.99 4.26 5.63
C VAL A 132 13.64 2.91 5.92
N GLU A 133 13.59 2.44 7.15
CA GLU A 133 13.99 1.08 7.50
C GLU A 133 12.75 0.22 7.70
N VAL A 134 12.81 -1.06 7.32
CA VAL A 134 11.66 -1.98 7.40
C VAL A 134 12.03 -3.25 8.15
N TYR A 135 11.32 -3.50 9.25
CA TYR A 135 11.46 -4.66 10.11
C TYR A 135 10.17 -5.47 10.07
N ILE A 136 10.22 -6.67 9.48
CA ILE A 136 9.06 -7.55 9.33
C ILE A 136 9.30 -8.84 10.10
N LEU A 137 8.48 -9.06 11.12
CA LEU A 137 8.43 -10.31 11.86
C LEU A 137 7.52 -11.30 11.10
N TYR A 138 8.01 -12.52 10.89
CA TYR A 138 7.21 -13.59 10.31
C TYR A 138 7.47 -14.91 11.04
N PRO A 139 6.45 -15.79 11.17
CA PRO A 139 6.61 -17.04 11.88
C PRO A 139 7.50 -18.00 11.09
N ASN A 140 8.55 -18.51 11.74
CA ASN A 140 9.52 -19.41 11.12
C ASN A 140 8.81 -20.70 10.64
N GLY A 141 9.09 -21.11 9.40
CA GLY A 141 8.49 -22.30 8.80
C GLY A 141 6.97 -22.25 8.53
N LYS A 142 6.29 -21.11 8.77
CA LYS A 142 4.83 -20.97 8.59
C LYS A 142 4.42 -19.99 7.48
N VAL A 143 5.38 -19.53 6.68
CA VAL A 143 5.15 -18.79 5.44
C VAL A 143 5.58 -19.63 4.25
N THR A 144 5.00 -19.42 3.07
CA THR A 144 5.41 -20.18 1.87
C THR A 144 6.85 -19.85 1.50
N GLU A 145 7.53 -20.77 0.80
CA GLU A 145 8.91 -20.53 0.36
C GLU A 145 9.02 -19.32 -0.57
N PHE A 146 8.02 -19.13 -1.44
CA PHE A 146 7.93 -17.98 -2.35
C PHE A 146 7.88 -16.65 -1.57
N GLN A 147 6.94 -16.51 -0.63
CA GLN A 147 6.81 -15.31 0.20
C GLN A 147 8.05 -15.08 1.07
N ARG A 148 8.63 -16.16 1.64
CA ARG A 148 9.88 -16.06 2.40
C ARG A 148 11.00 -15.49 1.53
N LYS A 149 11.18 -16.02 0.32
CA LYS A 149 12.21 -15.54 -0.61
C LYS A 149 11.99 -14.06 -0.95
N GLN A 150 10.77 -13.65 -1.29
CA GLN A 150 10.43 -12.24 -1.54
C GLN A 150 10.87 -11.32 -0.39
N MET A 151 10.73 -11.77 0.87
CA MET A 151 11.16 -11.00 2.04
C MET A 151 12.68 -11.07 2.30
N THR A 152 13.30 -12.25 2.15
CA THR A 152 14.67 -12.50 2.65
C THR A 152 15.78 -12.33 1.61
N THR A 153 15.45 -12.19 0.33
CA THR A 153 16.46 -12.07 -0.74
C THR A 153 16.60 -10.65 -1.27
N THR A 154 16.13 -9.65 -0.54
CA THR A 154 16.40 -8.24 -0.89
C THR A 154 17.87 -7.94 -0.63
N GLN A 155 18.59 -7.37 -1.59
CA GLN A 155 19.98 -6.93 -1.38
C GLN A 155 20.07 -5.56 -0.66
N SER A 156 18.93 -5.04 -0.21
CA SER A 156 18.81 -3.72 0.40
C SER A 156 19.28 -3.72 1.86
N LYS A 157 20.07 -2.70 2.22
CA LYS A 157 20.67 -2.55 3.57
C LYS A 157 19.69 -2.07 4.65
N ASN A 158 18.51 -1.61 4.25
CA ASN A 158 17.47 -1.07 5.12
C ASN A 158 16.32 -2.06 5.38
N VAL A 159 16.49 -3.33 5.00
CA VAL A 159 15.46 -4.38 5.10
C VAL A 159 15.89 -5.45 6.11
N TYR A 160 15.01 -5.73 7.07
CA TYR A 160 15.26 -6.64 8.18
C TYR A 160 14.09 -7.63 8.36
N PRO A 161 14.09 -8.74 7.61
CA PRO A 161 13.11 -9.80 7.75
C PRO A 161 13.52 -10.70 8.93
N LEU A 162 12.67 -10.78 9.96
CA LEU A 162 12.95 -11.48 11.22
C LEU A 162 12.08 -12.74 11.32
N ALA A 163 12.72 -13.90 11.23
CA ALA A 163 12.06 -15.18 11.49
C ALA A 163 11.88 -15.37 13.00
N ILE A 164 10.64 -15.57 13.45
CA ILE A 164 10.28 -15.73 14.86
C ILE A 164 9.82 -17.16 15.11
N GLU A 165 10.35 -17.78 16.16
CA GLU A 165 9.91 -19.09 16.65
C GLU A 165 8.55 -18.97 17.38
N SER A 166 7.51 -18.66 16.61
CA SER A 166 6.13 -18.46 17.07
C SER A 166 5.14 -18.69 15.91
N ASP A 167 3.84 -18.62 16.17
CA ASP A 167 2.83 -18.35 15.15
C ASP A 167 2.71 -16.86 14.80
N PHE A 168 1.79 -16.55 13.87
CA PHE A 168 1.52 -15.18 13.42
C PHE A 168 1.01 -14.29 14.58
N ASP A 169 0.16 -14.81 15.44
CA ASP A 169 -0.39 -14.04 16.57
C ASP A 169 0.72 -13.64 17.55
N GLY A 170 1.65 -14.53 17.86
CA GLY A 170 2.82 -14.17 18.67
C GLY A 170 3.74 -13.15 18.00
N CYS A 171 3.90 -13.20 16.67
CA CYS A 171 4.59 -12.12 15.94
C CYS A 171 3.87 -10.77 16.10
N GLN A 172 2.54 -10.76 15.98
CA GLN A 172 1.74 -9.55 16.19
C GLN A 172 1.86 -9.03 17.62
N ASP A 173 1.87 -9.91 18.61
CA ASP A 173 1.97 -9.53 20.01
C ASP A 173 3.34 -8.94 20.37
N ILE A 174 4.42 -9.44 19.76
CA ILE A 174 5.75 -8.81 19.88
C ILE A 174 5.69 -7.37 19.34
N VAL A 175 5.18 -7.18 18.12
CA VAL A 175 5.05 -5.85 17.52
C VAL A 175 4.20 -4.92 18.39
N LYS A 176 3.06 -5.40 18.91
CA LYS A 176 2.20 -4.62 19.82
C LYS A 176 2.95 -4.20 21.08
N LYS A 177 3.72 -5.11 21.69
CA LYS A 177 4.53 -4.80 22.89
C LYS A 177 5.57 -3.73 22.61
N MET A 178 6.27 -3.82 21.47
CA MET A 178 7.24 -2.80 21.05
C MET A 178 6.60 -1.41 20.90
N PHE A 179 5.37 -1.33 20.36
CA PHE A 179 4.62 -0.08 20.27
C PHE A 179 4.04 0.45 21.61
N LEU A 180 4.14 -0.32 22.70
CA LEU A 180 3.75 0.11 24.04
C LEU A 180 4.95 0.44 24.94
N ASP A 181 6.15 0.10 24.49
CA ASP A 181 7.39 0.34 25.21
C ASP A 181 7.89 1.77 24.96
N LYS A 182 7.87 2.58 26.03
CA LYS A 182 8.28 3.99 25.97
C LYS A 182 9.79 4.17 25.83
N ASP A 183 10.58 3.21 26.29
CA ASP A 183 12.04 3.29 26.17
C ASP A 183 12.46 2.96 24.73
N PHE A 184 11.69 2.09 24.07
CA PHE A 184 11.84 1.81 22.64
C PHE A 184 11.40 3.00 21.76
N LEU A 185 10.26 3.62 22.08
CA LEU A 185 9.73 4.80 21.39
C LEU A 185 10.44 6.08 21.85
N ASN A 186 11.58 6.40 21.24
CA ASN A 186 12.30 7.65 21.51
C ASN A 186 12.01 8.74 20.45
N ASP A 187 12.25 10.01 20.81
CA ASP A 187 11.96 11.18 19.97
C ASP A 187 12.82 11.27 18.69
N LYS A 188 13.84 10.43 18.53
CA LYS A 188 14.76 10.47 17.38
C LYS A 188 14.33 9.55 16.24
N VAL A 189 13.43 8.60 16.49
CA VAL A 189 13.02 7.58 15.52
C VAL A 189 11.50 7.47 15.48
N ARG A 190 10.93 7.74 14.31
CA ARG A 190 9.48 7.62 14.11
C ARG A 190 9.12 6.21 13.69
N PHE A 191 8.44 5.49 14.57
CA PHE A 191 7.93 4.14 14.29
C PHE A 191 6.55 4.19 13.65
N ILE A 192 6.36 3.43 12.57
CA ILE A 192 5.10 3.29 11.84
C ILE A 192 4.76 1.82 11.72
N ALA A 193 3.50 1.48 12.00
CA ALA A 193 3.03 0.12 11.88
C ALA A 193 2.62 -0.21 10.44
N ALA A 194 3.19 -1.25 9.84
CA ALA A 194 2.77 -1.81 8.55
C ALA A 194 1.65 -2.84 8.73
N ASN A 195 0.46 -2.38 9.11
CA ASN A 195 -0.72 -3.24 9.29
C ASN A 195 -1.89 -2.81 8.40
N SER A 196 -2.98 -3.59 8.41
CA SER A 196 -4.19 -3.36 7.61
C SER A 196 -5.06 -2.22 8.13
N ILE A 197 -4.73 -1.64 9.28
CA ILE A 197 -5.52 -0.56 9.92
C ILE A 197 -5.03 0.82 9.43
N ASN A 198 -3.90 0.88 8.74
CA ASN A 198 -3.41 2.12 8.17
C ASN A 198 -4.42 2.66 7.12
N TRP A 199 -5.02 3.81 7.43
CA TRP A 199 -6.03 4.48 6.59
C TRP A 199 -5.58 4.69 5.15
N ALA A 200 -4.30 4.99 4.94
CA ALA A 200 -3.74 5.17 3.60
C ALA A 200 -3.96 3.93 2.74
N ARG A 201 -3.91 2.71 3.32
CA ARG A 201 -4.15 1.48 2.56
C ARG A 201 -5.59 1.39 2.05
N CYS A 202 -6.57 1.64 2.93
CA CYS A 202 -7.98 1.61 2.55
C CYS A 202 -8.26 2.63 1.45
N MET A 203 -7.72 3.84 1.59
CA MET A 203 -7.91 4.91 0.61
C MET A 203 -7.28 4.57 -0.74
N THR A 204 -6.02 4.13 -0.77
CA THR A 204 -5.37 3.77 -2.03
C THR A 204 -6.07 2.61 -2.73
N GLN A 205 -6.63 1.66 -1.97
CA GLN A 205 -7.43 0.57 -2.52
C GLN A 205 -8.79 1.03 -3.09
N SER A 206 -9.31 2.19 -2.67
CA SER A 206 -10.55 2.73 -3.28
C SER A 206 -10.37 3.05 -4.77
N VAL A 207 -9.15 3.39 -5.20
CA VAL A 207 -8.84 3.88 -6.56
C VAL A 207 -9.20 2.87 -7.64
N TYR A 208 -8.92 1.56 -7.43
CA TYR A 208 -9.20 0.57 -8.46
C TYR A 208 -10.71 0.37 -8.69
N PHE A 209 -11.59 0.79 -7.77
CA PHE A 209 -13.03 0.82 -8.02
C PHE A 209 -13.42 1.98 -8.94
N PHE A 210 -12.87 3.18 -8.72
CA PHE A 210 -13.05 4.32 -9.63
C PHE A 210 -12.57 3.97 -11.03
N TRP A 211 -11.36 3.41 -11.13
CA TRP A 211 -10.79 2.98 -12.40
C TRP A 211 -11.67 1.91 -13.08
N SER A 212 -12.07 0.86 -12.35
CA SER A 212 -12.92 -0.21 -12.92
C SER A 212 -14.26 0.31 -13.40
N TYR A 213 -14.89 1.20 -12.62
CA TYR A 213 -16.12 1.87 -13.00
C TYR A 213 -15.95 2.68 -14.28
N LEU A 214 -14.89 3.47 -14.38
CA LEU A 214 -14.62 4.29 -15.57
C LEU A 214 -14.38 3.46 -16.83
N LYS A 215 -13.74 2.29 -16.72
CA LYS A 215 -13.50 1.39 -17.85
C LYS A 215 -14.77 0.64 -18.30
N LEU A 216 -15.68 0.31 -17.37
CA LEU A 216 -16.85 -0.52 -17.67
C LEU A 216 -18.18 0.26 -17.80
N ARG A 217 -18.26 1.52 -17.36
CA ARG A 217 -19.53 2.30 -17.35
C ARG A 217 -20.25 2.37 -18.70
N LYS A 218 -19.51 2.35 -19.82
CA LYS A 218 -20.11 2.38 -21.16
C LYS A 218 -20.88 1.09 -21.50
N LEU A 219 -20.58 -0.01 -20.80
CA LEU A 219 -21.24 -1.31 -20.95
C LEU A 219 -22.41 -1.44 -19.97
N ASN A 220 -22.21 -1.03 -18.71
CA ASN A 220 -23.26 -1.03 -17.70
C ASN A 220 -22.99 0.07 -16.66
N ASN A 221 -24.01 0.85 -16.33
CA ASN A 221 -23.91 1.90 -15.31
C ASN A 221 -23.92 1.36 -13.88
N GLU A 222 -24.30 0.10 -13.67
CA GLU A 222 -24.33 -0.56 -12.37
C GLU A 222 -23.33 -1.74 -12.36
N LEU A 223 -22.42 -1.73 -11.38
CA LEU A 223 -21.39 -2.75 -11.22
C LEU A 223 -21.50 -3.41 -9.85
N ILE A 224 -21.37 -4.73 -9.83
CA ILE A 224 -21.31 -5.52 -8.60
C ILE A 224 -19.87 -6.03 -8.44
N PHE A 225 -19.21 -5.64 -7.34
CA PHE A 225 -17.89 -6.15 -6.99
C PHE A 225 -18.02 -7.33 -6.03
N LEU A 226 -17.38 -8.44 -6.38
CA LEU A 226 -17.30 -9.64 -5.55
C LEU A 226 -15.88 -9.77 -4.98
N PHE A 227 -15.77 -9.95 -3.67
CA PHE A 227 -14.49 -10.09 -2.99
C PHE A 227 -14.27 -11.54 -2.56
N PRO A 228 -13.07 -12.11 -2.77
CA PRO A 228 -12.72 -13.40 -2.18
C PRO A 228 -12.77 -13.28 -0.64
N ARG A 229 -13.31 -14.32 0.00
CA ARG A 229 -13.37 -14.43 1.47
C ARG A 229 -12.04 -14.87 2.05
#